data_AF-A0A357BQI2-F1
#
_entry.id   AF-A0A357BQI2-F1
#
_cell.length_a   1.000
_cell.length_b   1.000
_cell.length_c   1.000
_cell.angle_alpha   90.00
_cell.angle_beta   90.00
_cell.angle_gamma   90.00
#
_symmetry.space_group_name_H-M   'P 1'
#
loop_
_entity.id
_entity.type
_entity.pdbx_description
1 polymer ?
#
loop_
_entity_poly.entity_id
_entity_poly.type
_entity_poly.pdbx_seq_one_letter_code
_entity_poly.pdbx_strand_id
1 'polypeptide(L)'
;MINIQKQIEYWRSGAWEDWQVGLELIGRNRIRHGLVFIHLALEKILKAHVCRKINDIAPPIHNLIRLAEKAGLQTAEEQENLLAEANEFNIEGRYPELLLPIPTMEEANNFMVRAEEVFKWLTKLLEHL
;
A
#
# COMPACT_ATOMS: atom_id res chain seq x y z
N MET A 1 23.73 -15.31 -4.77
CA MET A 1 22.70 -14.84 -5.72
C MET A 1 21.42 -14.60 -4.95
N ILE A 2 20.78 -13.45 -5.12
CA ILE A 2 19.56 -13.09 -4.37
C ILE A 2 18.41 -13.96 -4.89
N ASN A 3 17.63 -14.57 -3.98
CA ASN A 3 16.44 -15.31 -4.36
C ASN A 3 15.26 -14.34 -4.46
N ILE A 4 14.96 -13.89 -5.68
CA ILE A 4 13.89 -12.92 -5.96
C ILE A 4 12.51 -13.47 -5.64
N GLN A 5 12.25 -14.76 -5.89
CA GLN A 5 10.97 -15.36 -5.53
C GLN A 5 10.71 -15.27 -4.03
N LYS A 6 11.75 -15.49 -3.20
CA LYS A 6 11.65 -15.32 -1.75
C LYS A 6 11.39 -13.86 -1.36
N GLN A 7 11.94 -12.88 -2.09
CA GLN A 7 11.66 -11.47 -1.85
C GLN A 7 10.22 -11.10 -2.22
N ILE A 8 9.72 -11.58 -3.36
CA ILE A 8 8.32 -11.39 -3.78
C ILE A 8 7.38 -11.97 -2.71
N GLU A 9 7.63 -13.18 -2.23
CA GLU A 9 6.80 -13.82 -1.21
C GLU A 9 6.84 -13.09 0.13
N TYR A 10 8.02 -12.62 0.54
CA TYR A 10 8.17 -11.81 1.75
C TYR A 10 7.33 -10.53 1.68
N TRP A 11 7.40 -9.81 0.56
CA TRP A 11 6.61 -8.60 0.37
C TRP A 11 5.11 -8.89 0.30
N ARG A 12 4.70 -9.94 -0.42
CA ARG A 12 3.29 -10.33 -0.55
C ARG A 12 2.67 -10.74 0.79
N SER A 13 3.34 -11.60 1.54
CA SER A 13 2.88 -12.05 2.86
C SER A 13 2.82 -10.89 3.86
N GLY A 14 3.86 -10.06 3.90
CA GLY A 14 3.89 -8.88 4.75
C GLY A 14 2.84 -7.82 4.37
N ALA A 15 2.46 -7.74 3.09
CA ALA A 15 1.38 -6.86 2.64
C ALA A 15 0.01 -7.33 3.16
N TRP A 16 -0.24 -8.64 3.13
CA TRP A 16 -1.45 -9.24 3.69
C TRP A 16 -1.55 -9.03 5.20
N GLU A 17 -0.44 -9.24 5.92
CA GLU A 17 -0.38 -9.00 7.37
C GLU A 17 -0.70 -7.55 7.73
N ASP A 18 -0.04 -6.58 7.08
CA ASP A 18 -0.30 -5.16 7.32
C ASP A 18 -1.74 -4.76 6.98
N TRP A 19 -2.31 -5.36 5.92
CA TRP A 19 -3.71 -5.12 5.55
C TRP A 19 -4.66 -5.53 6.69
N GLN A 20 -4.47 -6.73 7.25
CA GLN A 20 -5.28 -7.21 8.37
C GLN A 20 -5.13 -6.32 9.61
N VAL A 21 -3.90 -5.93 9.96
CA VAL A 21 -3.64 -5.02 11.07
C VAL A 21 -4.33 -3.67 10.86
N GLY A 22 -4.30 -3.14 9.63
CA GLY A 22 -5.00 -1.92 9.25
C GLY A 22 -6.50 -2.00 9.52
N LEU A 23 -7.15 -3.08 9.07
CA LEU A 23 -8.57 -3.35 9.31
C LEU A 23 -8.91 -3.41 10.80
N GLU A 24 -8.12 -4.14 11.60
CA GLU A 24 -8.35 -4.26 13.04
C GLU A 24 -8.26 -2.90 13.77
N LEU A 25 -7.30 -2.07 13.39
CA LEU A 25 -7.11 -0.75 14.00
C LEU A 25 -8.25 0.20 13.65
N ILE A 26 -8.68 0.23 12.39
CA ILE A 26 -9.83 1.04 11.95
C ILE A 26 -11.09 0.57 12.71
N GLY A 27 -11.34 -0.73 12.76
CA GLY A 27 -12.48 -1.30 13.49
C GLY A 27 -12.50 -1.00 14.99
N ARG A 28 -11.34 -0.68 15.59
CA ARG A 28 -11.19 -0.24 17.00
C ARG A 28 -11.12 1.28 17.15
N ASN A 29 -11.56 2.05 16.15
CA ASN A 29 -11.53 3.51 16.12
C ASN A 29 -10.12 4.12 16.24
N ARG A 30 -9.08 3.35 15.89
CA ARG A 30 -7.68 3.83 15.79
C ARG A 30 -7.36 4.19 14.34
N ILE A 31 -8.23 5.01 13.74
CA ILE A 31 -8.31 5.26 12.29
C ILE A 31 -6.95 5.62 11.69
N ARG A 32 -6.27 6.64 12.24
CA ARG A 32 -4.98 7.10 11.72
C ARG A 32 -3.91 6.00 11.65
N HIS A 33 -3.78 5.21 12.73
CA HIS A 33 -2.83 4.12 12.76
C HIS A 33 -3.22 3.04 11.75
N GLY A 34 -4.51 2.75 11.64
CA GLY A 34 -5.02 1.83 10.64
C GLY A 34 -4.69 2.26 9.22
N LEU A 35 -4.92 3.53 8.86
CA LEU A 35 -4.62 4.06 7.53
C LEU A 35 -3.11 4.06 7.20
N VAL A 36 -2.23 4.23 8.19
CA VAL A 36 -0.79 4.01 8.02
C VAL A 36 -0.50 2.54 7.65
N PHE A 37 -1.12 1.58 8.32
CA PHE A 37 -0.95 0.16 7.98
C PHE A 37 -1.52 -0.18 6.59
N ILE A 38 -2.62 0.45 6.19
CA ILE A 38 -3.15 0.28 4.83
C ILE A 38 -2.18 0.84 3.78
N HIS A 39 -1.56 1.99 4.04
CA HIS A 39 -0.47 2.49 3.20
C HIS A 39 0.69 1.49 3.11
N LEU A 40 1.15 0.93 4.23
CA LEU A 40 2.25 -0.04 4.26
C LEU A 40 1.90 -1.32 3.50
N ALA A 41 0.66 -1.80 3.60
CA ALA A 41 0.18 -2.94 2.83
C ALA A 41 0.27 -2.69 1.31
N LEU A 42 -0.20 -1.52 0.86
CA LEU A 42 -0.10 -1.11 -0.55
C LEU A 42 1.37 -0.94 -0.99
N GLU A 43 2.22 -0.37 -0.13
CA GLU A 43 3.66 -0.23 -0.39
C GLU A 43 4.32 -1.59 -0.60
N LYS A 44 4.06 -2.54 0.31
CA LYS A 44 4.64 -3.89 0.27
C LYS A 44 4.17 -4.66 -0.96
N ILE A 45 2.88 -4.65 -1.30
CA ILE A 45 2.41 -5.38 -2.49
C ILE A 45 2.99 -4.78 -3.78
N LEU A 46 3.14 -3.45 -3.86
CA LEU A 46 3.83 -2.80 -4.98
C LEU A 46 5.32 -3.17 -5.03
N LYS A 47 6.01 -3.25 -3.88
CA LYS A 47 7.40 -3.73 -3.82
C LYS A 47 7.55 -5.17 -4.29
N ALA A 48 6.56 -6.03 -4.08
CA ALA A 48 6.54 -7.37 -4.68
C ALA A 48 6.53 -7.29 -6.21
N HIS A 49 5.69 -6.43 -6.79
CA HIS A 49 5.67 -6.21 -8.25
C HIS A 49 6.97 -5.59 -8.77
N VAL A 50 7.57 -4.64 -8.04
CA VAL A 50 8.87 -4.07 -8.42
C VAL A 50 9.94 -5.16 -8.45
N CYS A 51 10.03 -6.01 -7.42
CA CYS A 51 10.98 -7.11 -7.39
C CYS A 51 10.82 -8.03 -8.61
N ARG A 52 9.57 -8.37 -8.95
CA ARG A 52 9.25 -9.17 -10.14
C ARG A 52 9.66 -8.46 -11.43
N LYS A 53 9.42 -7.16 -11.55
CA LYS A 53 9.67 -6.39 -12.78
C LYS A 53 11.16 -6.21 -13.06
N ILE A 54 11.95 -5.90 -12.02
CA ILE A 54 13.37 -5.57 -12.17
C ILE A 54 14.30 -6.76 -11.93
N ASN A 55 13.76 -7.88 -11.43
CA ASN A 55 14.51 -9.08 -11.03
C ASN A 55 15.63 -8.77 -10.01
N ASP A 56 15.34 -7.85 -9.08
CA ASP A 56 16.23 -7.39 -8.01
C ASP A 56 15.41 -6.92 -6.80
N ILE A 57 16.06 -6.52 -5.72
CA ILE A 57 15.43 -5.99 -4.51
C ILE A 57 14.77 -4.64 -4.82
N ALA A 58 13.50 -4.48 -4.40
CA ALA A 58 12.81 -3.20 -4.52
C ALA A 58 13.57 -2.08 -3.78
N PRO A 59 13.69 -0.87 -4.37
CA PRO A 59 14.39 0.23 -3.74
C PRO A 59 13.65 0.74 -2.48
N PRO A 60 14.33 1.46 -1.57
CA PRO A 60 13.73 2.03 -0.36
C PRO A 60 12.91 3.28 -0.69
N ILE A 61 11.85 3.10 -1.47
CA ILE A 61 10.88 4.13 -1.86
C ILE A 61 9.57 3.84 -1.14
N HIS A 62 8.94 4.90 -0.66
CA HIS A 62 7.66 4.86 0.04
C HIS A 62 6.51 5.50 -0.74
N ASN A 63 6.83 6.25 -1.80
CA ASN A 63 5.81 6.84 -2.66
C ASN A 63 5.19 5.75 -3.55
N LEU A 64 3.89 5.52 -3.39
CA LEU A 64 3.18 4.43 -4.04
C LEU A 64 3.06 4.61 -5.56
N ILE A 65 2.89 5.84 -6.05
CA ILE A 65 2.84 6.14 -7.49
C ILE A 65 4.17 5.74 -8.13
N ARG A 66 5.29 6.18 -7.54
CA ARG A 66 6.64 5.83 -8.03
C ARG A 66 6.95 4.34 -7.97
N LEU A 67 6.37 3.61 -7.01
CA LEU A 67 6.49 2.16 -6.96
C LEU A 67 5.67 1.49 -8.08
N ALA A 68 4.46 1.96 -8.36
CA ALA A 68 3.64 1.45 -9.47
C ALA A 68 4.32 1.68 -10.83
N GLU A 69 4.90 2.86 -11.04
CA GLU A 69 5.72 3.17 -12.23
C GLU A 69 6.90 2.21 -12.38
N LYS A 70 7.66 1.98 -11.29
CA LYS A 70 8.81 1.06 -11.29
C LYS A 70 8.42 -0.40 -11.49
N ALA A 71 7.23 -0.78 -11.04
CA ALA A 71 6.65 -2.08 -11.30
C ALA A 71 6.19 -2.23 -12.76
N GLY A 72 6.16 -1.15 -13.54
CA GLY A 72 5.66 -1.14 -14.91
C GLY A 72 4.16 -1.43 -15.00
N LEU A 73 3.41 -1.04 -13.96
CA LEU A 73 1.96 -1.19 -13.92
C LEU A 73 1.31 -0.04 -14.70
N GLN A 74 0.29 -0.36 -15.51
CA GLN A 74 -0.58 0.63 -16.12
C GLN A 74 -1.77 0.84 -15.19
N THR A 75 -1.74 1.91 -14.40
CA THR A 75 -2.82 2.27 -13.50
C THR A 75 -3.90 3.06 -14.22
N ALA A 76 -5.16 2.79 -13.89
CA ALA A 76 -6.27 3.68 -14.20
C ALA A 76 -6.22 4.92 -13.30
N GLU A 77 -6.93 5.98 -13.69
CA GLU A 77 -6.98 7.26 -12.95
C GLU A 77 -7.44 7.05 -11.50
N GLU A 78 -8.43 6.20 -11.27
CA GLU A 78 -8.96 5.92 -9.93
C GLU A 78 -7.93 5.23 -9.02
N GLN A 79 -7.10 4.36 -9.61
CA GLN A 79 -6.03 3.67 -8.91
C GLN A 79 -4.91 4.64 -8.56
N GLU A 80 -4.50 5.48 -9.50
CA GLU A 80 -3.48 6.51 -9.28
C GLU A 80 -3.92 7.50 -8.19
N ASN A 81 -5.16 7.98 -8.25
CA ASN A 81 -5.76 8.85 -7.25
C ASN A 81 -5.77 8.21 -5.85
N LEU A 82 -6.12 6.91 -5.76
CA LEU A 82 -6.07 6.18 -4.49
C LEU A 82 -4.63 6.06 -3.97
N LEU A 83 -3.67 5.72 -4.82
CA LEU A 83 -2.26 5.62 -4.42
C LEU A 83 -1.69 6.98 -4.00
N ALA A 84 -2.14 8.08 -4.61
CA ALA A 84 -1.79 9.44 -4.22
C ALA A 84 -2.31 9.76 -2.82
N GLU A 85 -3.60 9.56 -2.59
CA GLU A 85 -4.29 9.77 -1.30
C GLU A 85 -3.64 8.95 -0.18
N ALA A 86 -3.35 7.67 -0.46
CA ALA A 86 -2.69 6.79 0.50
C ALA A 86 -1.27 7.26 0.90
N ASN A 87 -0.56 8.04 0.07
CA ASN A 87 0.75 8.59 0.46
C ASN A 87 0.64 9.60 1.62
N GLU A 88 -0.48 10.29 1.76
CA GLU A 88 -0.67 11.34 2.76
C GLU A 88 -0.65 10.77 4.18
N PHE A 89 -1.25 9.59 4.39
CA PHE A 89 -1.27 8.92 5.69
C PHE A 89 0.12 8.55 6.22
N ASN A 90 1.09 8.32 5.34
CA ASN A 90 2.46 8.01 5.73
C ASN A 90 3.24 9.27 6.16
N ILE A 91 2.88 10.44 5.63
CA ILE A 91 3.57 11.71 5.90
C ILE A 91 3.16 12.25 7.28
N GLU A 92 1.88 12.13 7.62
CA GLU A 92 1.29 12.76 8.80
C GLU A 92 1.89 12.27 10.14
N GLY A 93 2.30 11.01 10.22
CA GLY A 93 2.96 10.46 11.42
C GLY A 93 4.40 10.94 11.64
N ARG A 94 4.99 11.67 10.69
CA ARG A 94 6.42 12.05 10.68
C ARG A 94 6.70 13.52 10.93
N TYR A 95 5.72 14.40 10.67
CA TYR A 95 5.92 15.85 10.66
C TYR A 95 4.85 16.54 11.50
N PRO A 96 5.17 16.99 12.73
CA PRO A 96 4.20 17.62 13.64
C PRO A 96 3.59 18.92 13.09
N GLU A 97 4.22 19.55 12.10
CA GLU A 97 3.73 20.73 11.39
C GLU A 97 2.65 20.42 10.35
N LEU A 98 2.55 19.16 9.90
CA LEU A 98 1.52 18.69 8.98
C LEU A 98 0.36 18.10 9.79
N LEU A 99 -0.40 18.96 10.43
CA LEU A 99 -1.61 18.60 11.17
C LEU A 99 -2.79 18.47 10.20
N LEU A 100 -2.93 17.30 9.56
CA LEU A 100 -4.16 16.99 8.86
C LEU A 100 -5.24 16.60 9.90
N PRO A 101 -6.52 16.93 9.63
CA PRO A 101 -7.60 16.44 10.47
C PRO A 101 -7.58 14.92 10.47
N ILE A 102 -7.83 14.30 11.64
CA ILE A 102 -8.05 12.85 11.70
C ILE A 102 -9.25 12.54 10.83
N PRO A 103 -9.14 11.65 9.83
CA PRO A 103 -10.29 11.24 9.05
C PRO A 103 -11.38 10.67 9.97
N THR A 104 -12.61 11.06 9.70
CA THR A 104 -13.79 10.47 10.31
C THR A 104 -13.89 8.99 9.95
N MET A 105 -14.69 8.23 10.70
CA MET A 105 -14.96 6.83 10.37
C MET A 105 -15.61 6.69 8.98
N GLU A 106 -16.43 7.65 8.58
CA GLU A 106 -17.07 7.68 7.27
C GLU A 106 -16.03 7.87 6.15
N GLU A 107 -15.15 8.86 6.28
CA GLU A 107 -14.05 9.09 5.33
C GLU A 107 -13.12 7.88 5.24
N ALA A 108 -12.77 7.29 6.39
CA ALA A 108 -11.96 6.08 6.43
C ALA A 108 -12.64 4.91 5.72
N ASN A 109 -13.93 4.69 5.92
CA ASN A 109 -14.67 3.62 5.24
C ASN A 109 -14.74 3.86 3.72
N ASN A 110 -15.00 5.09 3.29
CA ASN A 110 -15.05 5.44 1.86
C ASN A 110 -13.68 5.21 1.19
N PHE A 111 -12.59 5.61 1.84
CA PHE A 111 -11.24 5.31 1.40
C PHE A 111 -11.00 3.79 1.33
N MET A 112 -11.40 3.05 2.37
CA MET A 112 -11.16 1.62 2.47
C MET A 112 -11.82 0.80 1.38
N VAL A 113 -13.02 1.18 0.89
CA VAL A 113 -13.65 0.51 -0.26
C VAL A 113 -12.73 0.58 -1.49
N ARG A 114 -12.24 1.78 -1.83
CA ARG A 114 -11.33 1.99 -2.96
C ARG A 114 -9.98 1.31 -2.74
N ALA A 115 -9.44 1.39 -1.53
CA ALA A 115 -8.18 0.74 -1.18
C ALA A 115 -8.26 -0.78 -1.32
N GLU A 116 -9.39 -1.39 -0.96
CA GLU A 116 -9.60 -2.84 -1.06
C GLU A 116 -9.64 -3.29 -2.52
N GLU A 117 -10.29 -2.53 -3.39
CA GLU A 117 -10.31 -2.79 -4.84
C GLU A 117 -8.89 -2.77 -5.42
N VAL A 118 -8.10 -1.75 -5.09
CA VAL A 118 -6.69 -1.64 -5.54
C VAL A 118 -5.84 -2.78 -4.98
N PHE A 119 -5.99 -3.10 -3.69
CA PHE A 119 -5.22 -4.17 -3.04
C PHE A 119 -5.52 -5.55 -3.65
N LYS A 120 -6.80 -5.85 -3.90
CA LYS A 120 -7.22 -7.08 -4.60
C LYS A 120 -6.68 -7.13 -6.03
N TRP A 121 -6.74 -6.01 -6.75
CA TRP A 121 -6.20 -5.92 -8.11
C TRP A 121 -4.69 -6.21 -8.14
N LEU A 122 -3.89 -5.57 -7.29
CA LEU A 122 -2.46 -5.82 -7.17
C LEU A 122 -2.17 -7.28 -6.81
N THR A 123 -2.89 -7.81 -5.82
CA THR A 123 -2.73 -9.21 -5.39
C THR A 123 -3.00 -10.18 -6.54
N LYS A 124 -4.11 -10.00 -7.28
CA LYS A 124 -4.46 -10.84 -8.43
C LYS A 124 -3.41 -10.78 -9.54
N LEU A 125 -2.81 -9.61 -9.77
CA LEU A 125 -1.73 -9.45 -10.74
C LEU A 125 -0.46 -10.24 -10.36
N LEU A 126 -0.30 -10.69 -9.11
CA LEU A 126 0.78 -11.59 -8.68
C LEU A 126 0.42 -13.07 -8.78
N GLU A 127 -0.87 -13.42 -8.72
CA GLU A 127 -1.37 -14.81 -8.80
C GLU A 127 -1.30 -15.39 -10.21
N HIS A 128 -1.36 -14.56 -11.24
CA HIS A 128 -1.17 -14.98 -12.62
C HIS A 128 0.32 -15.17 -12.94
N LEU A 129 0.82 -16.37 -12.61
CA LEU A 129 2.02 -17.02 -13.15
C LEU A 129 1.71 -18.49 -13.44
#